data_AF-A0A183PY07-F1
#
_entry.id   AF-A0A183PY07-F1
#
_cell.length_a   1.000
_cell.length_b   1.000
_cell.length_c   1.000
_cell.angle_alpha   90.00
_cell.angle_beta   90.00
_cell.angle_gamma   90.00
#
_symmetry.space_group_name_H-M   'P 1'
#
loop_
_entity.id
_entity.type
_entity.pdbx_description
1 polymer ?
#
loop_
_entity_poly.entity_id
_entity_poly.type
_entity_poly.pdbx_seq_one_letter_code
_entity_poly.pdbx_strand_id
1 'polypeptide(L)'
;MKTQKLASHRESTNKSKERIKNKKRLATGLDNVASSNSTCHAVVTSSNRHDPLAHIIRLSSNLKVPRSPKRHLCDMIHVEHYENGGGYALHSYADELAHLTADELALLARKYFKILFTERRKRGIRVPFSHYCIGVVHGAARRMPELLSYLSSAYPNLNVSTNPLEQKNATETLSLSQYVKNVQKTYANGIYRFGPLHALSIVGVKGEERGFFDKSLIEMIEKDPFLKLVTPWGVLSSLSGMDPRESNDGPILWSRHGEQTIPLFPTTMRGRRRVINGCITDVVIGRRALGGRQIAVHDRTNCHADHADDGLSRHTTAAVGLLKAVYPHRPGEESELPYSSSYPLHFEDANGDLSSNTNPYAYKLNQPARIVKDVVVFDPRHYVDLIERLRLDIMEPPASQVCFFSYFT
;
A
#
# COMPACT_ATOMS: atom_id res chain seq x y z
N MET A 1 -68.04 -2.70 -20.33
CA MET A 1 -68.87 -3.88 -20.68
C MET A 1 -68.04 -5.14 -20.54
N LYS A 2 -68.60 -6.12 -19.80
CA LYS A 2 -68.35 -7.57 -19.81
C LYS A 2 -66.97 -8.12 -19.41
N THR A 3 -66.91 -8.47 -18.12
CA THR A 3 -66.39 -9.72 -17.55
C THR A 3 -66.61 -10.98 -18.40
N GLN A 4 -65.63 -11.90 -18.39
CA GLN A 4 -65.90 -13.35 -18.31
C GLN A 4 -64.71 -14.17 -17.77
N LYS A 5 -65.04 -15.05 -16.80
CA LYS A 5 -64.28 -16.17 -16.23
C LYS A 5 -64.46 -17.43 -17.09
N LEU A 6 -63.48 -18.35 -17.08
CA LEU A 6 -63.59 -19.84 -17.09
C LEU A 6 -62.15 -20.40 -17.23
N ALA A 7 -61.48 -21.01 -16.25
CA ALA A 7 -61.66 -22.30 -15.54
C ALA A 7 -61.10 -23.56 -16.28
N SER A 8 -60.13 -24.19 -15.59
CA SER A 8 -59.71 -25.61 -15.54
C SER A 8 -59.12 -26.35 -16.76
N HIS A 9 -57.87 -26.83 -16.61
CA HIS A 9 -57.59 -28.27 -16.56
C HIS A 9 -56.28 -28.59 -15.81
N ARG A 10 -56.36 -29.57 -14.90
CA ARG A 10 -55.26 -30.28 -14.23
C ARG A 10 -54.61 -31.27 -15.20
N GLU A 11 -53.30 -31.48 -15.10
CA GLU A 11 -52.74 -32.81 -14.77
C GLU A 11 -51.24 -32.75 -14.43
N SER A 12 -50.86 -33.70 -13.58
CA SER A 12 -49.60 -33.86 -12.85
C SER A 12 -48.89 -35.15 -13.27
N THR A 13 -47.71 -35.40 -12.69
CA THR A 13 -46.88 -36.64 -12.70
C THR A 13 -45.73 -36.64 -13.72
N ASN A 14 -44.53 -37.19 -13.50
CA ASN A 14 -43.91 -37.80 -12.32
C ASN A 14 -42.38 -37.86 -12.52
N LYS A 15 -41.66 -38.00 -11.40
CA LYS A 15 -40.22 -38.29 -11.27
C LYS A 15 -39.81 -39.60 -11.97
N SER A 16 -38.58 -39.65 -12.47
CA SER A 16 -37.77 -40.89 -12.43
C SER A 16 -36.29 -40.58 -12.21
N LYS A 17 -35.75 -41.19 -11.16
CA LYS A 17 -34.33 -41.32 -10.84
C LYS A 17 -33.83 -42.56 -11.57
N GLU A 18 -32.68 -42.50 -12.23
CA GLU A 18 -31.96 -43.71 -12.63
C GLU A 18 -30.56 -43.73 -12.02
N ARG A 19 -30.30 -44.84 -11.34
CA ARG A 19 -29.12 -45.18 -10.56
C ARG A 19 -28.67 -46.53 -11.11
N ILE A 20 -27.58 -46.57 -11.86
CA ILE A 20 -27.00 -47.84 -12.33
C ILE A 20 -25.65 -48.05 -11.64
N LYS A 21 -25.53 -49.25 -11.07
CA LYS A 21 -24.44 -49.81 -10.28
C LYS A 21 -23.38 -50.47 -11.16
N ASN A 22 -22.26 -50.79 -10.50
CA ASN A 22 -21.24 -51.82 -10.78
C ASN A 22 -19.95 -51.25 -11.39
N LYS A 23 -18.72 -51.65 -10.99
CA LYS A 23 -18.28 -52.92 -10.39
C LYS A 23 -16.88 -52.71 -9.76
N LYS A 24 -16.66 -53.20 -8.54
CA LYS A 24 -15.32 -53.48 -7.98
C LYS A 24 -14.73 -54.69 -8.72
N ARG A 25 -13.43 -54.66 -9.04
CA ARG A 25 -12.59 -55.86 -9.18
C ARG A 25 -11.15 -55.55 -8.74
N LEU A 26 -10.61 -56.50 -7.98
CA LEU A 26 -9.29 -56.58 -7.35
C LEU A 26 -8.54 -57.76 -8.00
N ALA A 27 -7.19 -57.78 -7.86
CA ALA A 27 -6.22 -58.81 -8.27
C ALA A 27 -5.94 -58.86 -9.80
N THR A 28 -4.73 -59.03 -10.33
CA THR A 28 -3.49 -59.80 -10.00
C THR A 28 -2.28 -59.06 -10.65
N GLY A 29 -1.00 -59.14 -10.30
CA GLY A 29 -0.15 -60.25 -9.86
C GLY A 29 0.60 -60.88 -11.05
N LEU A 30 1.93 -60.63 -11.15
CA LEU A 30 2.97 -61.41 -11.89
C LEU A 30 2.97 -61.27 -13.44
N ASP A 31 4.06 -61.21 -14.23
CA ASP A 31 5.52 -61.42 -14.15
C ASP A 31 6.18 -60.74 -15.38
N ASN A 32 7.48 -60.37 -15.30
CA ASN A 32 8.54 -60.96 -16.15
C ASN A 32 9.88 -60.16 -16.23
N VAL A 33 10.95 -60.89 -15.88
CA VAL A 33 12.25 -61.02 -16.61
C VAL A 33 13.14 -59.75 -16.68
N ALA A 34 14.12 -59.59 -15.78
CA ALA A 34 15.49 -60.14 -15.83
C ALA A 34 16.36 -59.63 -17.00
N SER A 35 17.45 -58.91 -16.69
CA SER A 35 18.79 -59.46 -16.89
C SER A 35 19.87 -58.55 -16.27
N SER A 36 20.82 -59.23 -15.66
CA SER A 36 22.01 -58.81 -14.95
C SER A 36 23.07 -58.16 -15.84
N ASN A 37 23.93 -57.33 -15.25
CA ASN A 37 25.38 -57.54 -15.33
C ASN A 37 26.10 -56.79 -14.19
N SER A 38 26.53 -57.59 -13.22
CA SER A 38 27.47 -57.23 -12.16
C SER A 38 28.84 -57.82 -12.50
N THR A 39 29.89 -57.01 -12.45
CA THR A 39 31.27 -57.49 -12.46
C THR A 39 32.02 -56.97 -11.24
N CYS A 40 32.34 -57.95 -10.39
CA CYS A 40 33.52 -58.12 -9.55
C CYS A 40 34.03 -56.98 -8.63
N HIS A 41 33.93 -57.29 -7.34
CA HIS A 41 34.75 -56.76 -6.24
C HIS A 41 36.26 -56.82 -6.52
N ALA A 42 36.95 -55.74 -6.15
CA ALA A 42 38.31 -55.81 -5.63
C ALA A 42 38.28 -55.31 -4.18
N VAL A 43 38.50 -56.23 -3.24
CA VAL A 43 38.70 -55.94 -1.83
C VAL A 43 40.10 -55.35 -1.65
N VAL A 44 40.18 -54.09 -1.22
CA VAL A 44 41.38 -53.55 -0.59
C VAL A 44 41.03 -53.27 0.86
N THR A 45 41.55 -54.13 1.72
CA THR A 45 41.62 -53.95 3.17
C THR A 45 42.54 -52.77 3.47
N SER A 46 42.01 -51.69 4.05
CA SER A 46 42.83 -50.73 4.79
C SER A 46 42.07 -50.19 6.00
N SER A 47 42.65 -50.47 7.16
CA SER A 47 42.45 -49.91 8.50
C SER A 47 41.25 -48.98 8.74
N ASN A 48 40.37 -49.45 9.62
CA ASN A 48 39.39 -48.66 10.38
C ASN A 48 40.06 -47.51 11.16
N ARG A 49 40.17 -46.35 10.53
CA ARG A 49 40.14 -45.06 11.23
C ARG A 49 38.92 -44.30 10.71
N HIS A 50 37.76 -44.64 11.26
CA HIS A 50 36.54 -43.92 11.02
C HIS A 50 36.64 -42.57 11.74
N ASP A 51 37.18 -41.54 11.07
CA ASP A 51 37.23 -40.18 11.60
C ASP A 51 35.82 -39.56 11.51
N PRO A 52 35.09 -39.42 12.63
CA PRO A 52 33.72 -38.90 12.61
C PRO A 52 33.70 -37.43 12.15
N LEU A 53 34.76 -36.67 12.42
CA LEU A 53 34.88 -35.27 12.01
C LEU A 53 35.02 -35.15 10.48
N ALA A 54 35.84 -36.01 9.86
CA ALA A 54 35.95 -36.03 8.39
C ALA A 54 34.62 -36.39 7.71
N HIS A 55 33.79 -37.24 8.34
CA HIS A 55 32.46 -37.58 7.83
C HIS A 55 31.45 -36.43 7.98
N ILE A 56 31.50 -35.71 9.10
CA ILE A 56 30.68 -34.51 9.34
C ILE A 56 31.07 -33.37 8.38
N ILE A 57 32.36 -33.16 8.15
CA ILE A 57 32.87 -32.16 7.21
C ILE A 57 32.44 -32.52 5.77
N ARG A 58 32.53 -33.80 5.37
CA ARG A 58 32.04 -34.27 4.05
C ARG A 58 30.52 -34.18 3.88
N LEU A 59 29.75 -34.40 4.94
CA LEU A 59 28.30 -34.18 4.95
C LEU A 59 27.99 -32.69 4.80
N SER A 60 28.70 -31.81 5.51
CA SER A 60 28.50 -30.36 5.42
C SER A 60 28.84 -29.79 4.04
N SER A 61 29.79 -30.38 3.32
CA SER A 61 30.15 -29.98 1.95
C SER A 61 29.21 -30.50 0.86
N ASN A 62 28.35 -31.47 1.16
CA ASN A 62 27.44 -32.11 0.20
C ASN A 62 25.95 -32.07 0.60
N LEU A 63 25.59 -31.28 1.62
CA LEU A 63 24.22 -30.83 1.78
C LEU A 63 23.91 -29.86 0.63
N LYS A 64 23.60 -30.40 -0.54
CA LYS A 64 22.70 -29.74 -1.48
C LYS A 64 21.38 -29.60 -0.71
N VAL A 65 21.24 -28.53 0.07
CA VAL A 65 19.95 -28.08 0.56
C VAL A 65 19.03 -28.15 -0.66
N PRO A 66 17.99 -29.01 -0.67
CA PRO A 66 17.09 -29.07 -1.79
C PRO A 66 16.60 -27.65 -2.01
N ARG A 67 16.90 -27.07 -3.18
CA ARG A 67 16.32 -25.78 -3.53
C ARG A 67 14.82 -25.95 -3.35
N SER A 68 14.20 -25.07 -2.57
CA SER A 68 12.75 -25.07 -2.41
C SER A 68 12.12 -25.19 -3.80
N PRO A 69 11.06 -26.00 -3.99
CA PRO A 69 10.37 -26.10 -5.26
C PRO A 69 10.11 -24.71 -5.82
N LYS A 70 10.26 -24.53 -7.15
CA LYS A 70 9.93 -23.25 -7.79
C LYS A 70 8.49 -22.89 -7.42
N ARG A 71 8.31 -21.88 -6.56
CA ARG A 71 6.99 -21.39 -6.18
C ARG A 71 6.32 -20.85 -7.44
N HIS A 72 5.07 -21.19 -7.65
CA HIS A 72 4.33 -20.61 -8.74
C HIS A 72 4.11 -19.12 -8.42
N LEU A 73 4.18 -18.22 -9.40
CA LEU A 73 4.07 -16.77 -9.13
C LEU A 73 2.78 -16.38 -8.40
N CYS A 74 1.70 -17.16 -8.54
CA CYS A 74 0.48 -16.93 -7.75
C CYS A 74 0.66 -17.15 -6.25
N ASP A 75 1.64 -17.96 -5.83
CA ASP A 75 1.85 -18.29 -4.43
C ASP A 75 2.39 -17.09 -3.64
N MET A 76 2.79 -16.02 -4.34
CA MET A 76 3.20 -14.71 -3.80
C MET A 76 2.11 -13.63 -3.94
N ILE A 77 0.90 -14.05 -4.32
CA ILE A 77 -0.30 -13.21 -4.38
C ILE A 77 -1.33 -13.79 -3.41
N HIS A 78 -1.51 -13.12 -2.29
CA HIS A 78 -2.35 -13.57 -1.19
C HIS A 78 -3.72 -12.90 -1.26
N VAL A 79 -4.77 -13.69 -1.03
CA VAL A 79 -6.15 -13.18 -0.95
C VAL A 79 -6.56 -13.17 0.51
N GLU A 80 -6.88 -11.99 1.03
CA GLU A 80 -7.49 -11.82 2.33
C GLU A 80 -9.01 -11.70 2.16
N HIS A 81 -9.78 -12.41 2.99
CA HIS A 81 -11.22 -12.25 3.11
C HIS A 81 -11.53 -11.65 4.49
N TYR A 82 -12.01 -10.42 4.51
CA TYR A 82 -12.31 -9.72 5.76
C TYR A 82 -13.57 -10.28 6.40
N GLU A 83 -13.45 -10.90 7.57
CA GLU A 83 -14.51 -11.73 8.16
C GLU A 83 -15.80 -10.93 8.46
N ASN A 84 -15.67 -9.72 8.99
CA ASN A 84 -16.82 -8.92 9.41
C ASN A 84 -17.55 -8.26 8.24
N GLY A 85 -16.79 -7.78 7.24
CA GLY A 85 -17.33 -7.03 6.10
C GLY A 85 -17.56 -7.88 4.84
N GLY A 86 -16.96 -9.07 4.75
CA GLY A 86 -17.04 -9.98 3.61
C GLY A 86 -16.34 -9.50 2.34
N GLY A 87 -15.51 -8.46 2.44
CA GLY A 87 -14.73 -7.91 1.33
C GLY A 87 -13.45 -8.71 1.09
N TYR A 88 -12.92 -8.66 -0.14
CA TYR A 88 -11.68 -9.31 -0.51
C TYR A 88 -10.58 -8.28 -0.77
N ALA A 89 -9.40 -8.50 -0.19
CA ALA A 89 -8.21 -7.71 -0.45
C ALA A 89 -7.11 -8.59 -1.06
N LEU A 90 -6.31 -8.00 -1.95
CA LEU A 90 -5.18 -8.67 -2.58
C LEU A 90 -3.88 -8.15 -1.97
N HIS A 91 -2.96 -9.05 -1.63
CA HIS A 91 -1.69 -8.70 -1.01
C HIS A 91 -0.50 -9.36 -1.70
N SER A 92 0.60 -8.63 -1.79
CA SER A 92 1.92 -9.19 -2.06
C SER A 92 2.94 -8.53 -1.13
N TYR A 93 4.05 -9.21 -0.85
CA TYR A 93 5.06 -8.72 0.08
C TYR A 93 6.41 -8.57 -0.61
N ALA A 94 6.97 -7.37 -0.62
CA ALA A 94 8.25 -7.09 -1.27
C ALA A 94 9.37 -8.02 -0.79
N ASP A 95 9.35 -8.47 0.46
CA ASP A 95 10.31 -9.43 1.01
C ASP A 95 10.21 -10.83 0.36
N GLU A 96 9.00 -11.27 -0.01
CA GLU A 96 8.81 -12.51 -0.77
C GLU A 96 9.22 -12.32 -2.24
N LEU A 97 8.86 -11.16 -2.80
CA LEU A 97 9.16 -10.79 -4.19
C LEU A 97 10.65 -10.53 -4.43
N ALA A 98 11.43 -10.25 -3.40
CA ALA A 98 12.87 -9.97 -3.45
C ALA A 98 13.69 -11.11 -4.07
N HIS A 99 13.16 -12.33 -4.06
CA HIS A 99 13.82 -13.53 -4.58
C HIS A 99 13.58 -13.78 -6.08
N LEU A 100 12.68 -13.01 -6.70
CA LEU A 100 12.36 -13.13 -8.12
C LEU A 100 13.42 -12.48 -9.00
N THR A 101 13.56 -12.97 -10.24
CA THR A 101 14.22 -12.18 -11.28
C THR A 101 13.37 -10.97 -11.66
N ALA A 102 13.94 -9.95 -12.31
CA ALA A 102 13.15 -8.80 -12.75
C ALA A 102 12.06 -9.18 -13.77
N ASP A 103 12.33 -10.17 -14.64
CA ASP A 103 11.33 -10.69 -15.59
C ASP A 103 10.17 -11.40 -14.89
N GLU A 104 10.48 -12.24 -13.90
CA GLU A 104 9.47 -12.92 -13.06
C GLU A 104 8.64 -11.90 -12.27
N LEU A 105 9.28 -10.87 -11.72
CA LEU A 105 8.61 -9.79 -11.00
C LEU A 105 7.71 -8.97 -11.92
N ALA A 106 8.16 -8.63 -13.12
CA ALA A 106 7.35 -7.93 -14.11
C ALA A 106 6.15 -8.77 -14.56
N LEU A 107 6.32 -10.09 -14.71
CA LEU A 107 5.22 -11.01 -15.01
C LEU A 107 4.23 -11.10 -13.84
N LEU A 108 4.73 -11.15 -12.60
CA LEU A 108 3.91 -11.15 -11.40
C LEU A 108 3.12 -9.85 -11.27
N ALA A 109 3.72 -8.69 -11.49
CA ALA A 109 3.03 -7.39 -11.44
C ALA A 109 1.87 -7.31 -12.43
N ARG A 110 2.07 -7.75 -13.68
CA ARG A 110 0.99 -7.85 -14.68
C ARG A 110 -0.12 -8.81 -14.23
N LYS A 111 0.25 -9.96 -13.66
CA LYS A 111 -0.71 -10.96 -13.17
C LYS A 111 -1.49 -10.44 -11.97
N TYR A 112 -0.83 -9.71 -11.08
CA TYR A 112 -1.42 -9.08 -9.91
C TYR A 112 -2.54 -8.12 -10.32
N PHE A 113 -2.28 -7.18 -11.24
CA PHE A 113 -3.31 -6.27 -11.73
C PHE A 113 -4.41 -6.96 -12.53
N LYS A 114 -4.09 -8.00 -13.31
CA LYS A 114 -5.11 -8.81 -13.99
C LYS A 114 -6.10 -9.42 -12.99
N ILE A 115 -5.61 -9.89 -11.84
CA ILE A 115 -6.46 -10.43 -10.77
C ILE A 115 -7.20 -9.29 -10.05
N LEU A 116 -6.50 -8.23 -9.65
CA LEU A 116 -7.04 -7.10 -8.89
C LEU A 116 -8.20 -6.41 -9.63
N PHE A 117 -8.02 -6.13 -10.93
CA PHE A 117 -9.02 -5.50 -11.79
C PHE A 117 -10.02 -6.48 -12.40
N THR A 118 -10.08 -7.72 -11.92
CA THR A 118 -11.12 -8.65 -12.36
C THR A 118 -12.48 -8.15 -11.89
N GLU A 119 -13.35 -7.82 -12.84
CA GLU A 119 -14.72 -7.42 -12.55
C GLU A 119 -15.70 -8.60 -12.57
N ARG A 120 -16.79 -8.46 -11.84
CA ARG A 120 -17.91 -9.41 -11.79
C ARG A 120 -19.20 -8.72 -12.19
N ARG A 121 -20.14 -9.53 -12.69
CA ARG A 121 -21.52 -9.14 -12.93
C ARG A 121 -22.44 -9.92 -12.00
N LYS A 122 -23.41 -9.25 -11.40
CA LYS A 122 -24.44 -9.84 -10.55
C LYS A 122 -25.81 -9.42 -11.03
N ARG A 123 -26.75 -10.36 -11.08
CA ARG A 123 -28.14 -10.08 -11.43
C ARG A 123 -28.70 -8.99 -10.51
N GLY A 124 -29.21 -7.91 -11.10
CA GLY A 124 -29.74 -6.74 -10.38
C GLY A 124 -28.80 -5.54 -10.30
N ILE A 125 -27.49 -5.71 -10.56
CA ILE A 125 -26.53 -4.61 -10.68
C ILE A 125 -26.26 -4.37 -12.17
N ARG A 126 -26.48 -3.14 -12.65
CA ARG A 126 -26.39 -2.81 -14.08
C ARG A 126 -24.96 -2.76 -14.60
N VAL A 127 -24.03 -2.32 -13.75
CA VAL A 127 -22.62 -2.17 -14.09
C VAL A 127 -21.80 -3.32 -13.51
N PRO A 128 -20.73 -3.75 -14.20
CA PRO A 128 -19.75 -4.63 -13.56
C PRO A 128 -19.10 -3.90 -12.39
N PHE A 129 -18.57 -4.67 -11.44
CA PHE A 129 -17.88 -4.15 -10.25
C PHE A 129 -16.64 -4.98 -9.96
N SER A 130 -15.60 -4.36 -9.42
CA SER A 130 -14.37 -5.08 -9.05
C SER A 130 -14.65 -6.20 -8.05
N HIS A 131 -13.99 -7.35 -8.24
CA HIS A 131 -14.08 -8.45 -7.28
C HIS A 131 -13.34 -8.14 -5.97
N TYR A 132 -12.23 -7.42 -6.05
CA TYR A 132 -11.39 -7.05 -4.91
C TYR A 132 -11.60 -5.58 -4.54
N CYS A 133 -11.65 -5.30 -3.25
CA CYS A 133 -11.86 -3.95 -2.71
C CYS A 133 -10.59 -3.11 -2.73
N ILE A 134 -9.42 -3.75 -2.52
CA ILE A 134 -8.11 -3.09 -2.49
C ILE A 134 -7.00 -4.09 -2.83
N GLY A 135 -5.91 -3.58 -3.40
CA GLY A 135 -4.66 -4.31 -3.56
C GLY A 135 -3.53 -3.59 -2.84
N VAL A 136 -2.70 -4.32 -2.07
CA VAL A 136 -1.57 -3.77 -1.32
C VAL A 136 -0.30 -4.57 -1.59
N VAL A 137 0.74 -3.90 -2.09
CA VAL A 137 2.10 -4.47 -2.18
C VAL A 137 2.93 -3.94 -1.02
N HIS A 138 3.03 -4.74 0.04
CA HIS A 138 3.69 -4.37 1.28
C HIS A 138 5.19 -4.20 1.08
N GLY A 139 5.75 -3.08 1.55
CA GLY A 139 7.19 -2.81 1.46
C GLY A 139 7.71 -2.41 0.08
N ALA A 140 6.86 -2.25 -0.94
CA ALA A 140 7.28 -1.85 -2.28
C ALA A 140 8.01 -0.50 -2.30
N ALA A 141 7.55 0.45 -1.49
CA ALA A 141 8.16 1.78 -1.37
C ALA A 141 9.45 1.82 -0.52
N ARG A 142 10.06 0.67 -0.18
CA ARG A 142 11.25 0.63 0.69
C ARG A 142 12.44 1.40 0.09
N ARG A 143 12.67 1.29 -1.22
CA ARG A 143 13.74 2.01 -1.94
C ARG A 143 13.51 3.51 -2.08
N MET A 144 12.27 3.97 -1.92
CA MET A 144 11.98 5.39 -2.02
C MET A 144 12.71 6.12 -0.89
N PRO A 145 13.35 7.26 -1.18
CA PRO A 145 13.93 8.11 -0.16
C PRO A 145 12.85 8.60 0.79
N GLU A 146 13.26 9.14 1.92
CA GLU A 146 12.36 9.94 2.75
C GLU A 146 11.99 11.20 1.94
N LEU A 147 10.75 11.23 1.47
CA LEU A 147 10.31 12.16 0.42
C LEU A 147 10.38 13.62 0.88
N LEU A 148 10.09 13.92 2.15
CA LEU A 148 10.19 15.29 2.65
C LEU A 148 11.63 15.80 2.63
N SER A 149 12.58 14.97 3.06
CA SER A 149 14.01 15.30 3.07
C SER A 149 14.56 15.45 1.64
N TYR A 150 14.16 14.56 0.73
CA TYR A 150 14.48 14.67 -0.69
C TYR A 150 13.97 16.00 -1.28
N LEU A 151 12.68 16.30 -1.11
CA LEU A 151 12.08 17.51 -1.67
C LEU A 151 12.64 18.77 -1.02
N SER A 152 12.91 18.78 0.30
CA SER A 152 13.52 19.93 0.97
C SER A 152 14.93 20.22 0.45
N SER A 153 15.64 19.21 -0.05
CA SER A 153 16.99 19.37 -0.62
C SER A 153 16.92 19.85 -2.06
N ALA A 154 16.01 19.28 -2.86
CA ALA A 154 15.82 19.63 -4.27
C ALA A 154 15.11 20.99 -4.46
N TYR A 155 14.13 21.31 -3.62
CA TYR A 155 13.25 22.47 -3.75
C TYR A 155 13.08 23.24 -2.43
N PRO A 156 14.18 23.72 -1.80
CA PRO A 156 14.14 24.32 -0.45
C PRO A 156 13.25 25.57 -0.33
N ASN A 157 13.11 26.32 -1.42
CA ASN A 157 12.36 27.57 -1.49
C ASN A 157 10.93 27.40 -2.02
N LEU A 158 10.49 26.17 -2.30
CA LEU A 158 9.12 25.91 -2.75
C LEU A 158 8.14 26.36 -1.67
N ASN A 159 7.15 27.18 -2.05
CA ASN A 159 6.11 27.64 -1.14
C ASN A 159 5.09 26.52 -0.92
N VAL A 160 4.97 26.04 0.31
CA VAL A 160 4.04 24.98 0.68
C VAL A 160 2.96 25.49 1.63
N SER A 161 1.79 24.86 1.57
CA SER A 161 0.67 25.15 2.47
C SER A 161 0.61 24.15 3.61
N THR A 162 0.29 24.65 4.80
CA THR A 162 0.02 23.87 6.01
C THR A 162 -1.10 24.54 6.80
N ASN A 163 -1.59 23.90 7.85
CA ASN A 163 -2.48 24.50 8.84
C ASN A 163 -2.00 24.15 10.26
N PRO A 164 -2.18 25.03 11.26
CA PRO A 164 -2.00 24.67 12.66
C PRO A 164 -2.81 23.43 13.04
N LEU A 165 -2.30 22.62 13.96
CA LEU A 165 -2.96 21.37 14.39
C LEU A 165 -4.30 21.65 15.09
N GLU A 166 -4.37 22.74 15.84
CA GLU A 166 -5.56 23.20 16.58
C GLU A 166 -6.62 23.82 15.65
N GLN A 167 -6.21 24.34 14.49
CA GLN A 167 -7.04 25.17 13.61
C GLN A 167 -7.00 24.65 12.17
N LYS A 168 -7.86 23.67 11.87
CA LYS A 168 -7.94 23.04 10.54
C LYS A 168 -8.31 23.99 9.41
N ASN A 169 -9.02 25.09 9.71
CA ASN A 169 -9.50 26.05 8.73
C ASN A 169 -8.52 27.21 8.48
N ALA A 170 -7.43 27.29 9.24
CA ALA A 170 -6.40 28.30 9.03
C ALA A 170 -5.38 27.78 8.02
N THR A 171 -4.94 28.61 7.08
CA THR A 171 -3.90 28.24 6.12
C THR A 171 -2.67 29.11 6.33
N GLU A 172 -1.52 28.47 6.44
CA GLU A 172 -0.22 29.10 6.54
C GLU A 172 0.63 28.70 5.34
N THR A 173 1.45 29.63 4.85
CA THR A 173 2.40 29.38 3.78
C THR A 173 3.81 29.63 4.28
N LEU A 174 4.71 28.70 3.99
CA LEU A 174 6.13 28.78 4.31
C LEU A 174 6.95 28.04 3.26
N SER A 175 8.27 28.23 3.28
CA SER A 175 9.16 27.45 2.43
C SER A 175 9.20 25.99 2.86
N LEU A 176 9.38 25.08 1.90
CA LEU A 176 9.47 23.64 2.16
C LEU A 176 10.61 23.31 3.13
N SER A 177 11.75 23.98 3.00
CA SER A 177 12.87 23.81 3.94
C SER A 177 12.49 24.17 5.38
N GLN A 178 11.70 25.21 5.58
CA GLN A 178 11.21 25.58 6.90
C GLN A 178 10.16 24.60 7.41
N TYR A 179 9.28 24.09 6.53
CA TYR A 179 8.30 23.06 6.86
C TYR A 179 8.99 21.80 7.38
N VAL A 180 9.96 21.29 6.63
CA VAL A 180 10.71 20.08 7.00
C VAL A 180 11.48 20.29 8.30
N LYS A 181 12.14 21.43 8.51
CA LYS A 181 12.79 21.75 9.80
C LYS A 181 11.80 21.67 10.98
N ASN A 182 10.58 22.18 10.82
CA ASN A 182 9.55 22.13 11.87
C ASN A 182 9.05 20.70 12.13
N VAL A 183 8.85 19.90 11.07
CA VAL A 183 8.52 18.48 11.17
C VAL A 183 9.61 17.72 11.92
N GLN A 184 10.88 17.84 11.49
CA GLN A 184 12.01 17.16 12.11
C GLN A 184 12.17 17.54 13.59
N LYS A 185 12.04 18.84 13.91
CA LYS A 185 12.14 19.36 15.29
C LYS A 185 11.07 18.77 16.23
N THR A 186 9.89 18.48 15.70
CA THR A 186 8.73 18.06 16.50
C THR A 186 8.39 16.58 16.35
N TYR A 187 9.17 15.84 15.58
CA TYR A 187 8.98 14.43 15.34
C TYR A 187 9.34 13.61 16.59
N ALA A 188 8.44 12.72 16.98
CA ALA A 188 8.64 11.75 18.04
C ALA A 188 7.81 10.51 17.78
N ASN A 189 8.43 9.33 17.82
CA ASN A 189 7.77 8.02 17.80
C ASN A 189 6.74 7.84 16.67
N GLY A 190 7.06 8.30 15.44
CA GLY A 190 6.23 8.08 14.26
C GLY A 190 5.23 9.20 13.94
N ILE A 191 5.07 10.18 14.83
CA ILE A 191 4.22 11.38 14.64
C ILE A 191 5.07 12.65 14.75
N TYR A 192 4.53 13.77 14.29
CA TYR A 192 5.16 15.08 14.49
C TYR A 192 4.12 16.11 14.95
N ARG A 193 4.55 17.06 15.80
CA ARG A 193 3.68 18.12 16.35
C ARG A 193 3.75 19.38 15.48
N PHE A 194 3.42 19.23 14.21
CA PHE A 194 3.30 20.32 13.24
C PHE A 194 2.21 19.99 12.21
N GLY A 195 1.71 20.99 11.50
CA GLY A 195 0.62 20.84 10.54
C GLY A 195 0.89 19.87 9.38
N PRO A 196 -0.15 19.35 8.71
CA PRO A 196 0.03 18.52 7.53
C PRO A 196 0.62 19.34 6.38
N LEU A 197 1.34 18.67 5.49
CA LEU A 197 1.69 19.25 4.20
C LEU A 197 0.46 19.05 3.31
N HIS A 198 -0.12 20.14 2.81
CA HIS A 198 -1.20 20.06 1.81
C HIS A 198 -0.66 19.53 0.48
N ALA A 199 -1.54 19.00 -0.36
CA ALA A 199 -1.18 18.34 -1.60
C ALA A 199 -0.31 19.23 -2.51
N LEU A 200 0.75 18.63 -3.03
CA LEU A 200 1.65 19.19 -4.02
C LEU A 200 1.58 18.34 -5.28
N SER A 201 1.20 18.92 -6.41
CA SER A 201 1.30 18.25 -7.71
C SER A 201 2.77 18.07 -8.11
N ILE A 202 3.15 16.85 -8.50
CA ILE A 202 4.49 16.49 -9.00
C ILE A 202 4.59 16.65 -10.53
N VAL A 203 3.43 16.81 -11.20
CA VAL A 203 3.34 16.94 -12.65
C VAL A 203 3.23 18.39 -13.13
N GLY A 204 3.35 19.35 -12.21
CA GLY A 204 3.24 20.77 -12.49
C GLY A 204 1.99 21.42 -11.91
N VAL A 205 1.91 22.74 -12.01
CA VAL A 205 0.82 23.54 -11.46
C VAL A 205 -0.28 23.71 -12.49
N LYS A 206 -1.51 23.36 -12.11
CA LYS A 206 -2.73 23.67 -12.86
C LYS A 206 -3.73 24.37 -11.95
N GLY A 207 -4.28 25.49 -12.42
CA GLY A 207 -5.23 26.27 -11.63
C GLY A 207 -4.65 26.79 -10.31
N GLU A 208 -5.36 26.57 -9.21
CA GLU A 208 -5.00 27.03 -7.86
C GLU A 208 -4.08 26.05 -7.09
N GLU A 209 -3.75 24.90 -7.69
CA GLU A 209 -2.91 23.90 -7.02
C GLU A 209 -1.48 24.38 -6.84
N ARG A 210 -0.82 23.89 -5.78
CA ARG A 210 0.62 24.06 -5.60
C ARG A 210 1.33 22.84 -6.14
N GLY A 211 2.50 23.04 -6.71
CA GLY A 211 3.24 21.94 -7.30
C GLY A 211 4.51 22.38 -8.00
N PHE A 212 5.15 21.41 -8.60
CA PHE A 212 6.36 21.53 -9.40
C PHE A 212 6.40 20.34 -10.35
N PHE A 213 7.18 20.45 -11.42
CA PHE A 213 7.45 19.31 -12.28
C PHE A 213 8.79 18.69 -11.88
N ASP A 214 8.77 17.46 -11.35
CA ASP A 214 10.00 16.70 -11.03
C ASP A 214 10.05 15.40 -11.82
N LYS A 215 10.81 15.44 -12.93
CA LYS A 215 11.07 14.28 -13.77
C LYS A 215 11.79 13.16 -13.00
N SER A 216 12.72 13.51 -12.12
CA SER A 216 13.52 12.52 -11.38
C SER A 216 12.66 11.72 -10.40
N LEU A 217 11.70 12.40 -9.76
CA LEU A 217 10.73 11.74 -8.88
C LEU A 217 9.74 10.87 -9.67
N ILE A 218 9.28 11.33 -10.83
CA ILE A 218 8.45 10.51 -11.74
C ILE A 218 9.21 9.25 -12.18
N GLU A 219 10.43 9.40 -12.68
CA GLU A 219 11.28 8.27 -13.09
C GLU A 219 11.55 7.32 -11.90
N MET A 220 11.60 7.84 -10.67
CA MET A 220 11.73 7.02 -9.46
C MET A 220 10.47 6.19 -9.19
N ILE A 221 9.28 6.78 -9.35
CA ILE A 221 7.98 6.08 -9.25
C ILE A 221 7.88 4.99 -10.32
N GLU A 222 8.28 5.29 -11.55
CA GLU A 222 8.22 4.34 -12.68
C GLU A 222 9.27 3.23 -12.64
N LYS A 223 10.30 3.35 -11.79
CA LYS A 223 11.21 2.24 -11.51
C LYS A 223 10.53 1.12 -10.72
N ASP A 224 9.42 1.40 -10.04
CA ASP A 224 8.64 0.36 -9.37
C ASP A 224 7.85 -0.46 -10.41
N PRO A 225 7.95 -1.81 -10.39
CA PRO A 225 7.37 -2.67 -11.42
C PRO A 225 5.85 -2.72 -11.38
N PHE A 226 5.21 -2.35 -10.27
CA PHE A 226 3.76 -2.23 -10.15
C PHE A 226 3.31 -0.84 -10.58
N LEU A 227 3.88 0.22 -9.99
CA LEU A 227 3.41 1.59 -10.21
C LEU A 227 3.54 2.03 -11.67
N LYS A 228 4.60 1.62 -12.39
CA LYS A 228 4.76 1.94 -13.82
C LYS A 228 3.62 1.44 -14.70
N LEU A 229 2.88 0.42 -14.25
CA LEU A 229 1.74 -0.11 -15.01
C LEU A 229 0.48 0.74 -14.84
N VAL A 230 0.37 1.45 -13.71
CA VAL A 230 -0.87 2.11 -13.24
C VAL A 230 -0.70 3.60 -12.92
N THR A 231 0.41 4.21 -13.33
CA THR A 231 0.49 5.68 -13.41
C THR A 231 -0.57 6.19 -14.40
N PRO A 232 -0.95 7.50 -14.36
CA PRO A 232 -1.95 8.03 -15.28
C PRO A 232 -1.61 7.77 -16.77
N TRP A 233 -0.33 7.76 -17.13
CA TRP A 233 0.15 7.46 -18.48
C TRP A 233 0.67 6.02 -18.63
N GLY A 234 0.50 5.17 -17.61
CA GLY A 234 0.91 3.78 -17.60
C GLY A 234 0.06 2.92 -18.54
N VAL A 235 0.59 1.75 -18.91
CA VAL A 235 -0.02 0.86 -19.93
C VAL A 235 -1.39 0.29 -19.55
N LEU A 236 -1.79 0.32 -18.27
CA LEU A 236 -3.12 -0.10 -17.83
C LEU A 236 -4.11 1.06 -17.70
N SER A 237 -3.68 2.30 -17.94
CA SER A 237 -4.54 3.48 -17.95
C SER A 237 -5.21 3.68 -19.31
N SER A 238 -6.39 4.29 -19.31
CA SER A 238 -7.04 4.80 -20.52
C SER A 238 -6.25 5.94 -21.18
N LEU A 239 -5.41 6.63 -20.42
CA LEU A 239 -4.54 7.74 -20.86
C LEU A 239 -3.10 7.26 -21.15
N SER A 240 -2.91 5.97 -21.43
CA SER A 240 -1.59 5.38 -21.72
C SER A 240 -0.80 6.19 -22.76
N GLY A 241 0.42 6.57 -22.41
CA GLY A 241 1.34 7.34 -23.28
C GLY A 241 1.15 8.86 -23.26
N MET A 242 0.26 9.39 -22.41
CA MET A 242 0.13 10.83 -22.15
C MET A 242 1.44 11.43 -21.60
N ASP A 243 1.73 12.70 -21.94
CA ASP A 243 2.80 13.46 -21.27
C ASP A 243 2.41 13.71 -19.80
N PRO A 244 3.23 13.33 -18.81
CA PRO A 244 2.97 13.64 -17.41
C PRO A 244 2.52 15.07 -17.13
N ARG A 245 3.10 16.07 -17.82
CA ARG A 245 2.77 17.51 -17.65
C ARG A 245 1.32 17.84 -17.98
N GLU A 246 0.69 17.03 -18.81
CA GLU A 246 -0.68 17.21 -19.27
C GLU A 246 -1.68 16.47 -18.38
N SER A 247 -1.23 15.66 -17.42
CA SER A 247 -2.12 14.90 -16.54
C SER A 247 -2.86 15.80 -15.54
N ASN A 248 -4.14 15.50 -15.31
CA ASN A 248 -4.95 16.05 -14.22
C ASN A 248 -5.12 15.04 -13.06
N ASP A 249 -4.62 13.81 -13.22
CA ASP A 249 -4.85 12.70 -12.29
C ASP A 249 -3.71 12.55 -11.26
N GLY A 250 -2.80 13.53 -11.22
CA GLY A 250 -1.58 13.52 -10.41
C GLY A 250 -0.37 12.91 -11.14
N PRO A 251 0.63 12.37 -10.41
CA PRO A 251 0.66 12.17 -8.96
C PRO A 251 0.71 13.46 -8.14
N ILE A 252 0.09 13.42 -6.96
CA ILE A 252 0.19 14.44 -5.92
C ILE A 252 0.87 13.87 -4.67
N LEU A 253 1.58 14.72 -3.92
CA LEU A 253 2.31 14.37 -2.70
C LEU A 253 1.85 15.22 -1.53
N TRP A 254 1.63 14.58 -0.38
CA TRP A 254 1.25 15.26 0.85
C TRP A 254 1.80 14.50 2.07
N SER A 255 1.80 15.15 3.24
CA SER A 255 2.26 14.56 4.50
C SER A 255 1.25 14.80 5.60
N ARG A 256 1.07 13.79 6.45
CA ARG A 256 0.10 13.77 7.54
C ARG A 256 0.82 13.55 8.87
N HIS A 257 0.34 14.18 9.92
CA HIS A 257 1.02 14.30 11.22
C HIS A 257 0.76 13.12 12.16
N GLY A 258 -0.27 12.33 11.86
CA GLY A 258 -0.74 11.21 12.67
C GLY A 258 -1.68 11.67 13.79
N GLU A 259 -2.69 10.84 14.09
CA GLU A 259 -3.63 11.11 15.17
C GLU A 259 -2.89 11.29 16.50
N GLN A 260 -3.22 12.36 17.22
CA GLN A 260 -2.50 12.71 18.44
C GLN A 260 -3.33 13.59 19.36
N THR A 261 -2.94 13.65 20.63
CA THR A 261 -3.50 14.57 21.61
C THR A 261 -2.48 15.66 21.93
N ILE A 262 -2.88 16.92 21.74
CA ILE A 262 -2.03 18.09 21.98
C ILE A 262 -2.45 18.81 23.27
N PRO A 263 -1.52 19.25 24.12
CA PRO A 263 -1.87 20.01 25.32
C PRO A 263 -2.33 21.43 24.95
N LEU A 264 -3.39 21.92 25.59
CA LEU A 264 -3.88 23.29 25.39
C LEU A 264 -2.88 24.38 25.83
N PHE A 265 -1.93 24.02 26.69
CA PHE A 265 -0.92 24.93 27.21
C PHE A 265 0.47 24.33 27.00
N PRO A 266 1.44 25.10 26.49
CA PRO A 266 2.80 24.61 26.31
C PRO A 266 3.40 24.22 27.67
N THR A 267 4.05 23.07 27.72
CA THR A 267 4.70 22.49 28.92
C THR A 267 5.74 23.42 29.56
N THR A 268 6.22 24.43 28.83
CA THR A 268 7.14 25.47 29.31
C THR A 268 6.55 26.37 30.40
N MET A 269 5.22 26.41 30.56
CA MET A 269 4.56 27.13 31.67
C MET A 269 4.80 26.45 33.04
N ARG A 270 5.28 25.21 33.09
CA ARG A 270 5.69 24.57 34.36
C ARG A 270 6.98 25.18 34.96
N GLY A 271 7.75 25.95 34.17
CA GLY A 271 8.99 26.60 34.61
C GLY A 271 8.81 28.01 35.19
N ARG A 272 7.70 28.71 34.91
CA ARG A 272 7.36 30.02 35.52
C ARG A 272 6.70 29.81 36.88
N ARG A 273 7.41 29.15 37.79
CA ARG A 273 6.93 28.85 39.16
C ARG A 273 7.40 29.88 40.20
N ARG A 274 7.93 31.03 39.78
CA ARG A 274 8.32 32.10 40.69
C ARG A 274 7.85 33.45 40.14
N VAL A 275 7.20 34.21 41.03
CA VAL A 275 6.64 35.57 40.84
C VAL A 275 5.33 35.50 40.04
N ILE A 276 4.14 35.70 40.65
CA ILE A 276 3.58 37.01 40.98
C ILE A 276 2.61 36.88 42.19
N ASN A 277 2.79 37.74 43.19
CA ASN A 277 1.85 37.95 44.28
C ASN A 277 0.66 38.79 43.81
N GLY A 278 -0.58 38.38 44.13
CA GLY A 278 -1.60 39.35 44.53
C GLY A 278 -2.83 39.59 43.65
N CYS A 279 -3.32 38.65 42.82
CA CYS A 279 -4.64 38.81 42.19
C CYS A 279 -5.55 37.59 42.33
N ILE A 280 -6.77 37.79 42.82
CA ILE A 280 -7.80 36.75 43.03
C ILE A 280 -8.28 36.15 41.69
N THR A 281 -8.17 36.89 40.59
CA THR A 281 -8.52 36.40 39.24
C THR A 281 -7.58 35.29 38.75
N ASP A 282 -6.33 35.26 39.23
CA ASP A 282 -5.35 34.23 38.88
C ASP A 282 -5.64 32.88 39.54
N VAL A 283 -6.38 32.84 40.65
CA VAL A 283 -6.76 31.60 41.33
C VAL A 283 -7.78 30.81 40.51
N VAL A 284 -8.68 31.51 39.80
CA VAL A 284 -9.72 30.91 38.97
C VAL A 284 -9.15 30.42 37.62
N ILE A 285 -8.22 31.19 37.03
CA ILE A 285 -7.51 30.79 35.79
C ILE A 285 -6.52 29.66 36.09
N GLY A 286 -5.78 29.76 37.19
CA GLY A 286 -4.81 28.76 37.65
C GLY A 286 -5.43 27.38 37.86
N ARG A 287 -6.58 27.27 38.54
CA ARG A 287 -7.26 25.96 38.74
C ARG A 287 -7.85 25.36 37.46
N ARG A 288 -8.27 26.18 36.49
CA ARG A 288 -8.76 25.68 35.19
C ARG A 288 -7.63 25.27 34.24
N ALA A 289 -6.47 25.93 34.33
CA ALA A 289 -5.24 25.59 33.60
C ALA A 289 -4.45 24.42 34.23
N LEU A 290 -4.72 24.06 35.49
CA LEU A 290 -4.11 22.93 36.20
C LEU A 290 -4.66 21.56 35.77
N GLY A 291 -5.84 21.51 35.17
CA GLY A 291 -6.27 20.33 34.43
C GLY A 291 -5.43 20.26 33.16
N GLY A 292 -4.65 19.19 32.97
CA GLY A 292 -3.91 18.92 31.73
C GLY A 292 -4.86 18.69 30.56
N ARG A 293 -5.54 19.76 30.13
CA ARG A 293 -6.53 19.73 29.05
C ARG A 293 -5.78 19.49 27.74
N GLN A 294 -6.28 18.52 27.00
CA GLN A 294 -5.74 18.13 25.71
C GLN A 294 -6.85 18.23 24.67
N ILE A 295 -6.48 18.59 23.45
CA ILE A 295 -7.34 18.46 22.27
C ILE A 295 -6.93 17.20 21.53
N ALA A 296 -7.91 16.38 21.14
CA ALA A 296 -7.69 15.31 20.19
C ALA A 296 -7.63 15.89 18.77
N VAL A 297 -6.51 15.68 18.09
CA VAL A 297 -6.32 16.04 16.69
C VAL A 297 -6.51 14.80 15.85
N HIS A 298 -7.69 14.69 15.25
CA HIS A 298 -8.02 13.60 14.33
C HIS A 298 -7.40 13.83 12.96
N ASP A 299 -6.69 12.82 12.46
CA ASP A 299 -5.99 12.80 11.19
C ASP A 299 -6.69 11.80 10.24
N ARG A 300 -7.84 12.21 9.72
CA ARG A 300 -8.75 11.35 8.94
C ARG A 300 -9.05 11.97 7.58
N THR A 301 -9.34 11.10 6.62
CA THR A 301 -10.00 11.44 5.37
C THR A 301 -11.37 10.78 5.42
N ASN A 302 -12.43 11.55 5.15
CA ASN A 302 -13.78 11.01 5.16
C ASN A 302 -13.98 9.99 4.02
N CYS A 303 -15.02 9.17 4.12
CA CYS A 303 -15.40 8.26 3.05
C CYS A 303 -15.64 9.03 1.74
N HIS A 304 -15.21 8.48 0.61
CA HIS A 304 -15.44 9.05 -0.71
C HIS A 304 -15.28 7.95 -1.76
N ALA A 305 -15.75 8.23 -2.96
CA ALA A 305 -15.33 7.53 -4.17
C ALA A 305 -14.52 8.48 -5.03
N ASP A 306 -13.40 8.02 -5.57
CA ASP A 306 -12.61 8.77 -6.53
C ASP A 306 -13.28 8.72 -7.90
N HIS A 307 -13.25 9.85 -8.59
CA HIS A 307 -13.80 9.99 -9.94
C HIS A 307 -12.78 10.63 -10.86
N ALA A 308 -12.82 10.23 -12.13
CA ALA A 308 -12.16 10.91 -13.22
C ALA A 308 -13.21 11.66 -14.06
N ASP A 309 -12.73 12.65 -14.83
CA ASP A 309 -13.52 13.57 -15.64
C ASP A 309 -14.52 14.45 -14.87
N ASP A 310 -14.99 15.51 -15.53
CA ASP A 310 -15.94 16.46 -14.97
C ASP A 310 -17.37 16.27 -15.52
N GLY A 311 -18.35 16.86 -14.84
CA GLY A 311 -19.72 16.97 -15.32
C GLY A 311 -20.39 15.62 -15.62
N LEU A 312 -20.93 15.47 -16.84
CA LEU A 312 -21.65 14.27 -17.27
C LEU A 312 -20.74 13.09 -17.64
N SER A 313 -19.45 13.33 -17.90
CA SER A 313 -18.44 12.29 -18.17
C SER A 313 -17.86 11.68 -16.90
N ARG A 314 -18.20 12.26 -15.73
CA ARG A 314 -17.67 11.82 -14.44
C ARG A 314 -17.99 10.36 -14.18
N HIS A 315 -16.96 9.59 -13.87
CA HIS A 315 -17.09 8.15 -13.60
C HIS A 315 -16.12 7.73 -12.50
N THR A 316 -16.48 6.68 -11.75
CA THR A 316 -15.63 6.17 -10.67
C THR A 316 -14.33 5.60 -11.25
N THR A 317 -13.21 5.92 -10.62
CA THR A 317 -11.89 5.43 -11.03
C THR A 317 -11.17 4.76 -9.87
N ALA A 318 -10.17 3.94 -10.17
CA ALA A 318 -9.30 3.36 -9.15
C ALA A 318 -8.26 4.39 -8.71
N ALA A 319 -8.15 4.63 -7.41
CA ALA A 319 -7.05 5.41 -6.86
C ALA A 319 -5.81 4.53 -6.62
N VAL A 320 -4.65 5.06 -6.97
CA VAL A 320 -3.35 4.42 -6.72
C VAL A 320 -2.56 5.28 -5.75
N GLY A 321 -2.01 4.65 -4.71
CA GLY A 321 -1.26 5.35 -3.67
C GLY A 321 0.09 4.73 -3.39
N LEU A 322 1.11 5.58 -3.22
CA LEU A 322 2.39 5.21 -2.62
C LEU A 322 2.43 5.71 -1.18
N LEU A 323 2.58 4.79 -0.22
CA LEU A 323 2.66 5.13 1.20
C LEU A 323 4.09 4.96 1.70
N LYS A 324 4.66 6.06 2.21
CA LYS A 324 5.97 6.07 2.86
C LYS A 324 5.88 6.79 4.20
N ALA A 325 6.40 6.12 5.21
CA ALA A 325 6.48 6.62 6.57
C ALA A 325 7.52 7.76 6.67
N VAL A 326 7.12 8.93 7.19
CA VAL A 326 8.04 10.05 7.48
C VAL A 326 9.05 9.62 8.54
N TYR A 327 10.34 9.62 8.20
CA TYR A 327 11.44 9.26 9.11
C TYR A 327 12.56 10.29 9.01
N PRO A 328 12.46 11.41 9.76
CA PRO A 328 13.48 12.44 9.79
C PRO A 328 14.88 11.87 10.02
N HIS A 329 15.81 12.29 9.19
CA HIS A 329 17.22 11.99 9.42
C HIS A 329 17.66 12.60 10.76
N ARG A 330 18.23 11.79 11.65
CA ARG A 330 18.80 12.28 12.90
C ARG A 330 20.25 12.71 12.67
N PRO A 331 20.71 13.84 13.24
CA PRO A 331 22.10 14.23 13.14
C PRO A 331 23.03 13.11 13.64
N GLY A 332 23.88 12.57 12.77
CA GLY A 332 24.87 11.54 13.10
C GLY A 332 24.46 10.09 12.77
N GLU A 333 23.26 9.85 12.23
CA GLU A 333 22.95 8.57 11.57
C GLU A 333 23.45 8.64 10.12
N GLU A 334 24.09 7.61 9.56
CA GLU A 334 24.36 7.57 8.12
C GLU A 334 23.08 7.15 7.39
N SER A 335 22.71 7.84 6.30
CA SER A 335 21.57 7.41 5.49
C SER A 335 21.95 6.14 4.73
N GLU A 336 21.35 4.99 5.09
CA GLU A 336 21.49 3.75 4.32
C GLU A 336 20.95 3.88 2.87
N LEU A 337 20.21 4.95 2.58
CA LEU A 337 19.73 5.26 1.24
C LEU A 337 20.65 6.30 0.55
N PRO A 338 21.11 6.05 -0.68
CA PRO A 338 22.07 6.90 -1.41
C PRO A 338 21.51 8.29 -1.80
N TYR A 339 20.24 8.58 -1.52
CA TYR A 339 19.57 9.81 -1.94
C TYR A 339 19.83 11.04 -1.04
N SER A 340 20.69 10.94 -0.02
CA SER A 340 21.10 12.10 0.80
C SER A 340 22.12 13.02 0.12
N SER A 341 22.66 12.65 -1.04
CA SER A 341 23.53 13.50 -1.85
C SER A 341 22.72 14.27 -2.89
N SER A 342 23.04 15.55 -3.10
CA SER A 342 22.44 16.47 -4.08
C SER A 342 22.68 16.09 -5.55
N TYR A 343 23.03 14.83 -5.82
CA TYR A 343 23.28 14.27 -7.14
C TYR A 343 22.51 12.96 -7.26
N PRO A 344 21.89 12.68 -8.43
CA PRO A 344 21.27 11.38 -8.66
C PRO A 344 22.37 10.31 -8.66
N LEU A 345 22.55 9.61 -7.54
CA LEU A 345 23.50 8.51 -7.49
C LEU A 345 22.99 7.36 -8.36
N HIS A 346 23.78 7.05 -9.38
CA HIS A 346 23.72 5.83 -10.15
C HIS A 346 23.81 4.64 -9.17
N PHE A 347 22.85 3.73 -9.26
CA PHE A 347 22.95 2.43 -8.59
C PHE A 347 24.01 1.61 -9.33
N GLU A 348 25.26 1.64 -8.86
CA GLU A 348 26.26 0.66 -9.28
C GLU A 348 26.15 -0.57 -8.38
N ASP A 349 25.87 -1.72 -8.99
CA ASP A 349 26.10 -3.01 -8.36
C ASP A 349 27.61 -3.19 -8.13
N ALA A 350 28.00 -4.05 -7.18
CA ALA A 350 29.41 -4.32 -6.81
C ALA A 350 30.31 -4.84 -7.98
N ASN A 351 29.74 -4.99 -9.17
CA ASN A 351 30.41 -5.40 -10.41
C ASN A 351 30.39 -4.31 -11.52
N GLY A 352 29.94 -3.08 -11.24
CA GLY A 352 29.99 -1.97 -12.20
C GLY A 352 29.12 -2.15 -13.44
N ASP A 353 28.09 -3.01 -13.40
CA ASP A 353 27.21 -3.26 -14.54
C ASP A 353 25.82 -2.66 -14.27
N LEU A 354 25.44 -1.63 -15.02
CA LEU A 354 24.09 -1.03 -15.02
C LEU A 354 23.12 -1.98 -15.73
N SER A 355 22.78 -3.09 -15.08
CA SER A 355 21.68 -3.92 -15.54
C SER A 355 20.36 -3.30 -15.06
N SER A 356 19.57 -2.75 -16.00
CA SER A 356 18.16 -2.41 -15.80
C SER A 356 17.27 -3.61 -15.41
N ASN A 357 17.87 -4.80 -15.28
CA ASN A 357 17.23 -6.08 -15.05
C ASN A 357 17.40 -6.59 -13.61
N THR A 358 17.89 -5.75 -12.69
CA THR A 358 18.03 -6.12 -11.27
C THR A 358 16.70 -5.89 -10.54
N ASN A 359 16.23 -6.90 -9.80
CA ASN A 359 14.98 -6.82 -9.05
C ASN A 359 15.05 -5.68 -8.00
N PRO A 360 14.17 -4.67 -8.05
CA PRO A 360 14.24 -3.54 -7.13
C PRO A 360 14.06 -3.95 -5.66
N TYR A 361 13.30 -5.00 -5.37
CA TYR A 361 13.04 -5.45 -4.00
C TYR A 361 14.14 -6.34 -3.42
N ALA A 362 15.15 -6.73 -4.20
CA ALA A 362 16.25 -7.59 -3.74
C ALA A 362 17.10 -6.94 -2.63
N TYR A 363 17.14 -5.61 -2.56
CA TYR A 363 17.92 -4.88 -1.56
C TYR A 363 17.17 -4.83 -0.23
N LYS A 364 17.77 -5.45 0.80
CA LYS A 364 17.29 -5.35 2.18
C LYS A 364 17.80 -4.05 2.79
N LEU A 365 16.88 -3.14 3.08
CA LEU A 365 17.12 -2.00 3.95
C LEU A 365 16.53 -2.31 5.32
N ASN A 366 17.29 -2.07 6.38
CA ASN A 366 16.86 -2.30 7.75
C ASN A 366 16.02 -1.12 8.26
N GLN A 367 15.01 -0.71 7.49
CA GLN A 367 14.09 0.34 7.92
C GLN A 367 12.92 -0.27 8.69
N PRO A 368 12.61 0.21 9.91
CA PRO A 368 11.47 -0.27 10.65
C PRO A 368 10.18 0.06 9.89
N ALA A 369 9.37 -0.97 9.63
CA ALA A 369 8.02 -0.78 9.09
C ALA A 369 7.08 -0.29 10.19
N ARG A 370 6.17 0.63 9.85
CA ARG A 370 5.10 1.07 10.74
C ARG A 370 3.79 1.13 9.99
N ILE A 371 2.70 0.90 10.72
CA ILE A 371 1.36 1.14 10.21
C ILE A 371 1.15 2.66 10.11
N VAL A 372 0.81 3.15 8.92
CA VAL A 372 0.63 4.59 8.65
C VAL A 372 -0.80 4.98 8.30
N LYS A 373 -1.65 3.99 8.01
CA LYS A 373 -3.06 4.17 7.65
C LYS A 373 -3.85 3.01 8.22
N ASP A 374 -4.99 3.36 8.79
CA ASP A 374 -6.11 2.46 9.01
C ASP A 374 -7.14 2.75 7.92
N VAL A 375 -7.59 1.72 7.20
CA VAL A 375 -8.33 1.86 5.94
C VAL A 375 -9.59 1.02 5.97
N VAL A 376 -10.73 1.68 5.76
CA VAL A 376 -11.99 1.02 5.47
C VAL A 376 -12.29 1.20 3.99
N VAL A 377 -12.39 0.09 3.27
CA VAL A 377 -12.81 0.04 1.86
C VAL A 377 -14.08 -0.78 1.75
N PHE A 378 -15.02 -0.29 0.96
CA PHE A 378 -16.31 -0.95 0.77
C PHE A 378 -16.32 -1.76 -0.53
N ASP A 379 -17.01 -2.91 -0.51
CA ASP A 379 -17.23 -3.72 -1.71
C ASP A 379 -18.03 -2.88 -2.75
N PRO A 380 -17.47 -2.66 -3.95
CA PRO A 380 -18.07 -1.77 -4.96
C PRO A 380 -19.45 -2.26 -5.44
N ARG A 381 -19.82 -3.52 -5.21
CA ARG A 381 -21.17 -4.01 -5.49
C ARG A 381 -22.26 -3.26 -4.72
N HIS A 382 -21.89 -2.63 -3.61
CA HIS A 382 -22.79 -1.88 -2.73
C HIS A 382 -22.72 -0.36 -2.98
N TYR A 383 -22.02 0.09 -4.04
CA TYR A 383 -21.79 1.51 -4.32
C TYR A 383 -23.08 2.37 -4.24
N VAL A 384 -24.15 1.93 -4.91
CA VAL A 384 -25.44 2.64 -4.90
C VAL A 384 -26.06 2.69 -3.50
N ASP A 385 -26.05 1.57 -2.78
CA ASP A 385 -26.59 1.48 -1.41
C ASP A 385 -25.77 2.36 -0.43
N LEU A 386 -24.46 2.48 -0.63
CA LEU A 386 -23.56 3.28 0.20
C LEU A 386 -23.76 4.78 -0.02
N ILE A 387 -23.99 5.22 -1.27
CA ILE A 387 -24.32 6.61 -1.56
C ILE A 387 -25.54 7.04 -0.74
N GLU A 388 -26.60 6.23 -0.74
CA GLU A 388 -27.82 6.54 0.00
C GLU A 388 -27.60 6.49 1.52
N ARG A 389 -26.98 5.43 2.04
CA ARG A 389 -26.80 5.23 3.49
C ARG A 389 -25.85 6.22 4.12
N LEU A 390 -24.76 6.56 3.43
CA LEU A 390 -23.76 7.51 3.90
C LEU A 390 -24.09 8.94 3.50
N ARG A 391 -25.17 9.14 2.71
CA ARG A 391 -25.59 10.43 2.15
C ARG A 391 -24.43 11.12 1.42
N LEU A 392 -23.78 10.36 0.53
CA LEU A 392 -22.70 10.88 -0.28
C LEU A 392 -23.27 11.78 -1.39
N ASP A 393 -22.76 13.00 -1.49
CA ASP A 393 -22.91 13.79 -2.71
C ASP A 393 -21.77 13.44 -3.67
N ILE A 394 -22.02 12.53 -4.60
CA ILE A 394 -21.02 12.09 -5.58
C ILE A 394 -20.73 13.14 -6.67
N MET A 395 -21.44 14.28 -6.67
CA MET A 395 -21.15 15.41 -7.54
C MET A 395 -20.14 16.38 -6.91
N GLU A 396 -19.90 16.27 -5.60
CA GLU A 396 -18.86 17.03 -4.89
C GLU A 396 -17.48 16.37 -5.06
N PRO A 397 -16.37 17.13 -4.98
CA PRO A 397 -15.03 16.53 -4.95
C PRO A 397 -14.85 15.63 -3.71
N PRO A 398 -13.92 14.66 -3.74
CA PRO A 398 -13.73 13.68 -2.67
C PRO A 398 -13.71 14.24 -1.24
N ALA A 399 -13.12 15.43 -1.04
CA ALA A 399 -13.03 16.10 0.26
C ALA A 399 -14.40 16.51 0.84
N SER A 400 -15.42 16.69 0.00
CA SER A 400 -16.74 17.22 0.36
C SER A 400 -17.90 16.25 0.09
N GLN A 401 -17.64 15.03 -0.40
CA GLN A 401 -18.70 14.06 -0.69
C GLN A 401 -19.50 13.66 0.55
N VAL A 402 -18.87 13.62 1.72
CA VAL A 402 -19.54 13.29 2.99
C VAL A 402 -19.85 14.56 3.77
N CYS A 403 -21.13 14.90 3.85
CA CYS A 403 -21.60 16.04 4.65
C CYS A 403 -21.77 15.73 6.15
N PHE A 404 -21.86 14.46 6.54
CA PHE A 404 -22.05 14.04 7.94
C PHE A 404 -21.03 12.97 8.35
N PHE A 405 -20.31 13.19 9.46
CA PHE A 405 -19.46 12.17 10.07
C PHE A 405 -20.29 10.92 10.37
N SER A 406 -20.19 9.90 9.52
CA SER A 406 -20.61 8.55 9.88
C SER A 406 -19.52 7.99 10.77
N TYR A 407 -19.80 7.89 12.07
CA TYR A 407 -18.96 7.17 13.01
C TYR A 407 -18.98 5.69 12.63
N PHE A 408 -18.06 5.26 11.79
CA PHE A 408 -17.61 3.87 11.79
C PHE A 408 -16.46 3.80 12.78
N THR A 409 -16.78 3.38 14.01
CA THR A 409 -15.84 2.91 15.02
C THR A 409 -16.03 1.42 15.20
#